data_AF-A0A094KSV2-F1
#
_entry.id   AF-A0A094KSV2-F1
#
_cell.length_a   1.000
_cell.length_b   1.000
_cell.length_c   1.000
_cell.angle_alpha   90.00
_cell.angle_beta   90.00
_cell.angle_gamma   90.00
#
_symmetry.space_group_name_H-M   'P 1'
#
loop_
_entity.id
_entity.type
_entity.pdbx_description
1 polymer ?
#
loop_
_entity_poly.entity_id
_entity_poly.type
_entity_poly.pdbx_seq_one_letter_code
_entity_poly.pdbx_strand_id
1 'polypeptide(L)'
;MKMSVVLGIVHMGFGVVLGIFNHVHFRQRHRLVLEFLPEVVFLLALFGYLVFLIFYKWIKFSAADSRFAPSILIHFIDMFLFTSNADNLPLYRGQVPVQMVLVVLALASGPVLLLGTPLYL
;
A
#
# COMPACT_ATOMS: atom_id res chain seq x y z
N MET A 1 4.01 -2.56 18.48
CA MET A 1 4.22 -1.75 17.24
C MET A 1 3.59 -2.41 16.01
N LYS A 2 4.02 -3.60 15.55
CA LYS A 2 3.52 -4.23 14.30
C LYS A 2 1.99 -4.46 14.28
N MET A 3 1.42 -4.94 15.39
CA MET A 3 -0.04 -5.11 15.53
C MET A 3 -0.81 -3.80 15.39
N SER A 4 -0.28 -2.71 15.96
CA SER A 4 -0.91 -1.38 15.90
C SER A 4 -0.95 -0.84 14.47
N VAL A 5 0.11 -1.08 13.68
CA VAL A 5 0.15 -0.69 12.26
C VAL A 5 -0.90 -1.46 11.45
N VAL A 6 -0.99 -2.77 11.64
CA VAL A 6 -1.98 -3.60 10.95
C VAL A 6 -3.40 -3.15 11.28
N LEU A 7 -3.70 -2.95 12.57
CA LEU A 7 -5.03 -2.51 13.02
C LEU A 7 -5.36 -1.11 12.49
N GLY A 8 -4.40 -0.18 12.49
CA GLY A 8 -4.57 1.16 11.91
C GLY A 8 -4.92 1.12 10.42
N ILE A 9 -4.22 0.32 9.63
CA ILE A 9 -4.45 0.21 8.18
C ILE A 9 -5.81 -0.42 7.89
N VAL A 10 -6.22 -1.45 8.66
CA VAL A 10 -7.56 -2.05 8.55
C VAL A 10 -8.64 -1.02 8.90
N HIS A 11 -8.44 -0.23 9.96
CA HIS A 11 -9.36 0.82 10.36
C HIS A 11 -9.50 1.91 9.28
N MET A 12 -8.39 2.35 8.69
CA MET A 12 -8.41 3.31 7.57
C MET A 12 -9.12 2.72 6.33
N GLY A 13 -8.80 1.47 5.96
CA GLY A 13 -9.43 0.79 4.84
C GLY A 13 -10.94 0.63 5.02
N PHE A 14 -11.40 0.37 6.25
CA PHE A 14 -12.82 0.35 6.57
C PHE A 14 -13.50 1.70 6.31
N GLY A 15 -12.84 2.82 6.68
CA GLY A 15 -13.32 4.17 6.38
C GLY A 15 -13.52 4.41 4.88
N VAL A 16 -12.57 3.99 4.05
CA VAL A 16 -12.65 4.12 2.58
C VAL A 16 -13.80 3.28 2.02
N VAL A 17 -14.03 2.08 2.55
CA VAL A 17 -15.17 1.22 2.15
C VAL A 17 -16.51 1.88 2.49
N LEU A 18 -16.63 2.54 3.65
CA LEU A 18 -17.82 3.32 3.99
C LEU A 18 -18.05 4.49 3.02
N GLY A 19 -16.98 5.09 2.49
CA GLY A 19 -17.03 6.09 1.42
C GLY A 19 -17.77 5.61 0.17
N ILE A 20 -17.64 4.33 -0.21
CA ILE A 20 -18.38 3.73 -1.34
C ILE A 20 -19.88 3.88 -1.16
N PHE A 21 -20.38 3.50 0.02
CA PHE A 21 -21.80 3.56 0.31
C PHE A 21 -22.32 5.00 0.25
N ASN A 22 -21.50 5.97 0.64
CA ASN A 22 -21.82 7.38 0.52
C ASN A 22 -21.99 7.81 -0.96
N HIS A 23 -21.02 7.50 -1.83
CA HIS A 23 -21.09 7.85 -3.25
C HIS A 23 -22.24 7.15 -3.98
N VAL A 24 -22.55 5.91 -3.60
CA VAL A 24 -23.70 5.15 -4.13
C VAL A 24 -25.02 5.80 -3.71
N HIS A 25 -25.15 6.20 -2.45
CA HIS A 25 -26.36 6.85 -1.93
C HIS A 25 -26.63 8.20 -2.62
N PHE A 26 -25.60 9.04 -2.77
CA PHE A 26 -25.70 10.35 -3.44
C PHE A 26 -25.73 10.27 -4.98
N ARG A 27 -25.70 9.06 -5.57
CA ARG A 27 -25.72 8.79 -7.03
C ARG A 27 -24.60 9.48 -7.82
N GLN A 28 -23.51 9.89 -7.18
CA GLN A 28 -22.38 10.57 -7.81
C GLN A 28 -21.38 9.55 -8.38
N ARG A 29 -21.77 8.86 -9.45
CA ARG A 29 -20.98 7.77 -10.06
C ARG A 29 -19.59 8.21 -10.55
N HIS A 30 -19.43 9.48 -10.96
CA HIS A 30 -18.14 10.01 -11.41
C HIS A 30 -17.12 10.07 -10.27
N ARG A 31 -17.53 10.49 -9.07
CA ARG A 31 -16.65 10.55 -7.89
C ARG A 31 -16.24 9.16 -7.40
N LEU A 32 -17.11 8.16 -7.56
CA LEU A 32 -16.75 6.77 -7.25
C LEU A 32 -15.56 6.28 -8.10
N VAL A 33 -15.46 6.68 -9.37
CA VAL A 33 -14.35 6.25 -10.22
C VAL A 33 -13.14 7.18 -10.08
N LEU A 34 -13.35 8.48 -9.97
CA LEU A 34 -12.27 9.48 -9.95
C LEU A 34 -11.62 9.68 -8.58
N GLU A 35 -12.35 9.44 -7.49
CA GLU A 35 -11.84 9.61 -6.12
C GLU A 35 -11.62 8.25 -5.46
N PHE A 36 -12.64 7.40 -5.42
CA PHE A 36 -12.56 6.14 -4.67
C PHE A 36 -11.60 5.11 -5.28
N LEU A 37 -11.59 4.93 -6.61
CA LEU A 37 -10.67 3.97 -7.25
C LEU A 37 -9.19 4.32 -7.00
N PRO A 38 -8.70 5.54 -7.27
CA PRO A 38 -7.31 5.89 -6.99
C PRO A 38 -7.01 5.91 -5.49
N GLU A 39 -7.96 6.26 -4.61
CA GLU A 39 -7.79 6.19 -3.16
C GLU A 39 -7.56 4.75 -2.68
N VAL A 40 -8.35 3.78 -3.16
CA VAL A 40 -8.17 2.36 -2.84
C VAL A 40 -6.87 1.82 -3.41
N VAL A 41 -6.54 2.17 -4.67
CA VAL A 41 -5.28 1.75 -5.29
C VAL A 41 -4.08 2.27 -4.50
N PHE A 42 -4.09 3.55 -4.10
CA PHE A 42 -3.04 4.15 -3.28
C PHE A 42 -2.89 3.42 -1.94
N LEU A 43 -4.00 3.22 -1.24
CA LEU A 43 -4.00 2.60 0.09
C LEU A 43 -3.53 1.14 0.02
N LEU A 44 -4.02 0.36 -0.94
CA LEU A 44 -3.60 -1.03 -1.11
C LEU A 44 -2.15 -1.14 -1.59
N ALA A 45 -1.71 -0.27 -2.50
CA ALA A 45 -0.37 -0.33 -3.07
C ALA A 45 0.73 -0.07 -2.04
N LEU A 46 0.51 0.88 -1.13
CA LEU A 46 1.48 1.23 -0.10
C LEU A 46 1.24 0.46 1.20
N PHE A 47 0.08 0.67 1.82
CA PHE A 47 -0.22 0.15 3.14
C PHE A 47 -0.68 -1.31 3.11
N GLY A 48 -1.44 -1.70 2.09
CA GLY A 48 -1.80 -3.10 1.88
C GLY A 48 -0.57 -3.99 1.66
N TYR A 49 0.37 -3.55 0.83
CA TYR A 49 1.65 -4.23 0.64
C TYR A 49 2.48 -4.32 1.94
N LEU A 50 2.51 -3.26 2.74
CA LEU A 50 3.18 -3.28 4.05
C LEU A 50 2.58 -4.34 4.98
N VAL A 51 1.25 -4.43 5.07
CA VAL A 51 0.56 -5.47 5.87
C VAL A 51 0.91 -6.86 5.35
N PHE A 52 0.92 -7.06 4.03
CA PHE A 52 1.34 -8.31 3.41
C PHE A 52 2.77 -8.71 3.81
N LEU A 53 3.74 -7.78 3.77
CA LEU A 53 5.11 -8.05 4.21
C LEU A 53 5.22 -8.44 5.68
N ILE A 54 4.39 -7.84 6.56
CA ILE A 54 4.35 -8.18 7.98
C ILE A 54 3.89 -9.64 8.17
N PHE A 55 2.78 -10.02 7.52
CA PHE A 55 2.28 -11.40 7.59
C PHE A 55 3.25 -12.39 6.95
N TYR A 56 3.82 -12.06 5.79
CA TYR A 56 4.81 -12.92 5.14
C TYR A 56 6.03 -13.14 6.04
N LYS A 57 6.54 -12.08 6.68
CA LYS A 57 7.65 -12.19 7.64
C LYS A 57 7.31 -13.12 8.80
N TRP A 58 6.10 -13.04 9.35
CA TRP A 58 5.65 -13.89 10.45
C TRP A 58 5.56 -15.38 10.08
N ILE A 59 5.16 -15.69 8.84
CA ILE A 59 5.03 -17.07 8.39
C ILE A 59 6.39 -17.66 8.03
N LYS A 60 7.28 -16.87 7.41
CA LYS A 60 8.51 -17.39 6.80
C LYS A 60 9.72 -17.41 7.73
N PHE A 61 9.83 -16.48 8.67
CA PHE A 61 10.99 -16.36 9.55
C PHE A 61 10.66 -16.84 10.97
N SER A 62 11.38 -17.86 11.43
CA SER A 62 11.31 -18.36 12.81
C SER A 62 12.51 -17.87 13.64
N ALA A 63 12.54 -18.17 14.94
CA ALA A 63 13.58 -17.73 15.89
C ALA A 63 15.02 -18.13 15.46
N ALA A 64 15.17 -19.17 14.62
CA ALA A 64 16.45 -19.62 14.08
C ALA A 64 17.09 -18.62 13.09
N ASP A 65 16.29 -17.84 12.35
CA ASP A 65 16.74 -16.93 11.29
C ASP A 65 16.72 -15.46 11.71
N SER A 66 16.54 -15.18 13.01
CA SER A 66 16.41 -13.82 13.57
C SER A 66 17.58 -12.89 13.21
N ARG A 67 18.78 -13.45 12.99
CA ARG A 67 19.99 -12.69 12.60
C ARG A 67 19.96 -12.19 11.14
N PHE A 68 19.21 -12.84 10.27
CA PHE A 68 19.08 -12.48 8.86
C PHE A 68 17.72 -11.85 8.56
N ALA A 69 16.88 -11.64 9.57
CA ALA A 69 15.50 -11.23 9.39
C ALA A 69 15.44 -9.76 8.90
N PRO A 70 15.14 -9.52 7.63
CA PRO A 70 15.27 -8.20 7.01
C PRO A 70 14.29 -7.18 7.62
N SER A 71 14.68 -5.91 7.65
CA SER A 71 13.83 -4.85 8.22
C SER A 71 12.77 -4.39 7.20
N ILE A 72 11.50 -4.62 7.54
CA ILE A 72 10.34 -4.25 6.71
C ILE A 72 10.32 -2.73 6.46
N LEU A 73 10.72 -1.94 7.45
CA LEU A 73 10.75 -0.49 7.34
C LEU A 73 11.78 -0.03 6.31
N ILE A 74 12.97 -0.65 6.28
CA ILE A 74 14.00 -0.32 5.28
C ILE A 74 13.52 -0.73 3.88
N HIS A 75 12.88 -1.89 3.71
CA HIS A 75 12.28 -2.25 2.42
C HIS A 75 11.20 -1.28 1.94
N PHE A 76 10.47 -0.68 2.88
CA PHE A 76 9.47 0.34 2.56
C PHE A 76 10.12 1.65 2.14
N ILE A 77 11.20 2.08 2.80
CA ILE A 77 12.00 3.24 2.39
C ILE A 77 12.64 3.01 1.01
N ASP A 78 13.28 1.87 0.82
CA ASP A 78 13.99 1.51 -0.40
C ASP A 78 13.06 1.46 -1.62
N MET A 79 11.81 1.02 -1.39
CA MET A 79 10.76 1.01 -2.40
C MET A 79 10.48 2.42 -2.94
N PHE A 80 10.40 3.45 -2.09
CA PHE A 80 10.21 4.84 -2.55
C PHE A 80 11.46 5.48 -3.14
N LEU A 81 12.64 5.10 -2.65
CA LEU A 81 13.92 5.62 -3.12
C LEU A 81 14.43 4.89 -4.38
N PHE A 82 13.73 3.86 -4.86
CA PHE A 82 14.15 3.00 -5.96
C PHE A 82 15.57 2.46 -5.80
N THR A 83 15.97 2.16 -4.56
CA THR A 83 17.29 1.63 -4.21
C THR A 83 17.17 0.18 -3.73
N SER A 84 18.30 -0.52 -3.65
CA SER A 84 18.37 -1.88 -3.11
C SER A 84 19.57 -2.00 -2.19
N ASN A 85 19.31 -2.27 -0.91
CA ASN A 85 20.36 -2.49 0.07
C ASN A 85 20.83 -3.95 0.03
N ALA A 86 22.12 -4.17 -0.24
CA ALA A 86 22.72 -5.50 -0.28
C ALA A 86 22.67 -6.22 1.09
N ASP A 87 22.68 -5.45 2.18
CA ASP A 87 22.59 -5.96 3.55
C ASP A 87 21.16 -6.40 3.93
N ASN A 88 20.16 -6.04 3.14
CA ASN A 88 18.76 -6.29 3.42
C ASN A 88 18.17 -7.19 2.33
N LEU A 89 18.34 -8.50 2.52
CA LEU A 89 17.92 -9.52 1.56
C LEU A 89 16.43 -9.43 1.21
N PRO A 90 16.05 -9.65 -0.06
CA PRO A 90 14.65 -9.67 -0.46
C PRO A 90 13.89 -10.80 0.25
N LEU A 91 12.67 -10.51 0.72
CA LEU A 91 11.81 -11.47 1.43
C LEU A 91 11.31 -12.58 0.51
N TYR A 92 11.13 -12.28 -0.77
CA TYR A 92 10.67 -13.24 -1.77
C TYR A 92 11.31 -12.97 -3.15
N ARG A 93 11.34 -14.00 -4.00
CA ARG A 93 11.88 -13.89 -5.36
C ARG A 93 10.98 -13.00 -6.21
N GLY A 94 11.57 -12.00 -6.87
CA GLY A 94 10.82 -11.04 -7.68
C GLY A 94 10.18 -9.90 -6.88
N GLN A 95 10.69 -9.57 -5.69
CA GLN A 95 10.19 -8.44 -4.91
C GLN A 95 10.34 -7.08 -5.61
N VAL A 96 11.48 -6.86 -6.28
CA VAL A 96 11.81 -5.59 -6.96
C VAL A 96 10.76 -5.18 -8.02
N PRO A 97 10.39 -6.03 -9.01
CA PRO A 97 9.41 -5.63 -10.01
C PRO A 97 8.03 -5.36 -9.41
N VAL A 98 7.62 -6.11 -8.38
CA VAL A 98 6.33 -5.90 -7.70
C VAL A 98 6.32 -4.55 -6.99
N GLN A 99 7.38 -4.23 -6.23
CA GLN A 99 7.53 -2.93 -5.57
C GLN A 99 7.52 -1.77 -6.56
N MET A 100 8.23 -1.90 -7.68
CA MET A 100 8.27 -0.87 -8.71
C MET A 100 6.89 -0.59 -9.30
N VAL A 101 6.13 -1.64 -9.65
CA VAL A 101 4.76 -1.50 -10.17
C VAL A 101 3.85 -0.84 -9.12
N LEU A 102 3.92 -1.25 -7.86
CA LEU A 102 3.13 -0.68 -6.77
C LEU A 102 3.42 0.82 -6.59
N VAL A 103 4.69 1.23 -6.61
CA VAL A 103 5.06 2.65 -6.49
C VAL A 103 4.58 3.46 -7.68
N VAL A 104 4.71 2.95 -8.91
CA VAL A 104 4.24 3.65 -10.11
C VAL A 104 2.72 3.85 -10.04
N LEU A 105 1.97 2.84 -9.63
CA LEU A 105 0.51 2.95 -9.42
C LEU A 105 0.17 3.97 -8.33
N ALA A 106 0.89 3.95 -7.20
CA ALA A 106 0.69 4.90 -6.12
C ALA A 106 1.00 6.34 -6.55
N LEU A 107 2.10 6.56 -7.28
CA LEU A 107 2.47 7.87 -7.81
C LEU A 107 1.48 8.36 -8.86
N ALA A 108 0.94 7.49 -9.71
CA ALA A 108 -0.09 7.85 -10.69
C ALA A 108 -1.42 8.23 -10.02
N SER A 109 -1.79 7.58 -8.90
CA SER A 109 -3.03 7.87 -8.19
C SER A 109 -3.06 9.26 -7.54
N GLY A 110 -1.90 9.81 -7.16
CA GLY A 110 -1.79 11.15 -6.54
C GLY A 110 -2.33 12.27 -7.44
N PRO A 111 -1.82 12.45 -8.67
CA PRO A 111 -2.36 13.40 -9.63
C PRO A 111 -3.83 13.16 -9.98
N VAL A 112 -4.26 11.90 -10.09
CA VAL A 112 -5.66 11.57 -10.42
C VAL A 112 -6.61 12.02 -9.29
N LEU A 113 -6.23 11.85 -8.03
CA LEU A 113 -7.01 12.35 -6.88
C LEU A 113 -7.07 13.87 -6.84
N LEU A 114 -5.97 14.55 -7.16
CA LEU A 114 -5.86 16.00 -7.06
C LEU A 114 -6.54 16.73 -8.22
N LEU A 115 -6.44 16.18 -9.43
CA LEU A 115 -6.92 16.79 -10.67
C LEU A 115 -8.23 16.17 -11.20
N GLY A 116 -8.61 14.96 -10.77
CA GLY A 116 -9.74 14.22 -11.32
C GLY A 116 -11.09 14.92 -11.11
N THR A 117 -11.37 15.39 -9.90
CA THR A 117 -12.62 16.10 -9.60
C THR A 117 -12.72 17.49 -10.24
N PRO A 118 -11.69 18.37 -10.19
CA PRO A 118 -11.78 19.71 -10.76
C PRO A 118 -11.78 19.76 -12.30
N LEU A 119 -11.22 18.76 -12.99
CA LEU A 119 -11.27 18.69 -14.47
C LEU A 119 -12.58 18.13 -15.02
N TYR A 120 -13.36 17.41 -14.19
CA TYR A 120 -14.62 16.82 -14.61
C TYR A 120 -15.84 17.75 -14.40
N LEU A 121 -15.70 18.76 -13.53
CA LEU A 121 -16.70 19.82 -13.30
C LEU A 121 -16.56 20.95 -14.32
#